data_AF-A0A3C0NRF8-F1
#
_entry.id   AF-A0A3C0NRF8-F1
#
_cell.length_a   1.000
_cell.length_b   1.000
_cell.length_c   1.000
_cell.angle_alpha   90.00
_cell.angle_beta   90.00
_cell.angle_gamma   90.00
#
_symmetry.space_group_name_H-M   'P 1'
#
loop_
_entity.id
_entity.type
_entity.pdbx_description
1 polymer ?
#
loop_
_entity_poly.entity_id
_entity_poly.type
_entity_poly.pdbx_seq_one_letter_code
_entity_poly.pdbx_strand_id
1 'polypeptide(L)'
;THYEVLERFGTNTYMRCNLETGRTHQIRVHMQFLKAPMVGDLLYGIGNIIPHKLMTPELREAITHFKRQALHAIKLGLIHPKTNEPMEWQIELADDMRELLDAMRAVEAPEEVLPYDFNVDEDGLYIGDDEDDFDLADDDDFEDEDLLEDE
;
A
#
# COMPACT_ATOMS: atom_id res chain seq x y z
N THR A 1 3.36 -8.79 -15.48
CA THR A 1 2.18 -8.23 -14.78
C THR A 1 1.67 -7.10 -15.62
N HIS A 2 0.49 -7.23 -16.21
CA HIS A 2 -0.16 -6.13 -16.91
C HIS A 2 -0.98 -5.35 -15.91
N TYR A 3 -0.92 -4.02 -15.96
CA TYR A 3 -1.71 -3.18 -15.10
C TYR A 3 -2.44 -2.12 -15.90
N GLU A 4 -3.61 -1.74 -15.41
CA GLU A 4 -4.48 -0.70 -15.96
C GLU A 4 -4.84 0.25 -14.83
N VAL A 5 -4.66 1.55 -15.04
CA VAL A 5 -5.05 2.57 -14.07
C VAL A 5 -6.57 2.78 -14.17
N LEU A 6 -7.28 2.51 -13.09
CA LEU A 6 -8.73 2.69 -13.00
C LEU A 6 -9.08 4.10 -12.53
N GLU A 7 -8.35 4.61 -11.54
CA GLU A 7 -8.61 5.91 -10.93
C GLU A 7 -7.29 6.50 -10.41
N ARG A 8 -7.10 7.81 -10.60
CA ARG A 8 -5.94 8.55 -10.07
C ARG A 8 -6.43 9.50 -8.98
N PHE A 9 -5.77 9.46 -7.84
CA PHE A 9 -5.97 10.38 -6.72
C PHE A 9 -4.78 11.34 -6.64
N GLY A 10 -4.82 12.29 -5.71
CA GLY A 10 -3.73 13.25 -5.52
C GLY A 10 -2.38 12.56 -5.26
N THR A 11 -2.38 11.58 -4.35
CA THR A 11 -1.15 10.90 -3.89
C THR A 11 -1.12 9.40 -4.18
N ASN A 12 -2.24 8.81 -4.58
CA ASN A 12 -2.40 7.37 -4.74
C ASN A 12 -3.05 7.05 -6.08
N THR A 13 -2.97 5.79 -6.52
CA THR A 13 -3.59 5.34 -7.77
C THR A 13 -4.28 4.02 -7.54
N TYR A 14 -5.55 3.92 -7.94
CA TYR A 14 -6.27 2.67 -7.99
C TYR A 14 -6.05 2.00 -9.35
N MET A 15 -5.61 0.75 -9.33
CA MET A 15 -5.23 0.02 -10.53
C MET A 15 -5.70 -1.42 -10.50
N ARG A 16 -5.93 -1.97 -11.69
CA ARG A 16 -6.21 -3.38 -11.93
C ARG A 16 -4.94 -4.06 -12.42
N CYS A 17 -4.61 -5.21 -11.84
CA CYS A 17 -3.49 -6.03 -12.26
C CYS A 17 -3.98 -7.36 -12.83
N ASN A 18 -3.58 -7.67 -14.07
CA ASN A 18 -3.80 -8.95 -14.72
C ASN A 18 -2.51 -9.77 -14.73
N LEU A 19 -2.60 -11.01 -14.23
CA LEU A 19 -1.49 -11.92 -14.09
C LEU A 19 -1.42 -12.89 -15.27
N GLU A 20 -0.26 -12.94 -15.94
CA GLU A 20 0.08 -14.03 -16.88
C GLU A 20 0.82 -15.16 -16.17
N THR A 21 1.57 -14.82 -15.13
CA THR A 21 2.37 -15.72 -14.30
C THR A 21 2.06 -15.46 -12.82
N GLY A 22 2.27 -16.46 -11.98
CA GLY A 22 1.98 -16.42 -10.54
C GLY A 22 3.22 -16.58 -9.66
N ARG A 23 4.29 -15.82 -9.92
CA ARG A 23 5.49 -15.85 -9.07
C ARG A 23 5.19 -15.25 -7.69
N THR A 24 5.94 -15.70 -6.68
CA THR A 24 5.82 -15.20 -5.31
C THR A 24 6.01 -13.68 -5.28
N HIS A 25 5.10 -12.97 -4.61
CA HIS A 25 5.13 -11.51 -4.46
C HIS A 25 5.17 -10.69 -5.76
N GLN A 26 4.85 -11.30 -6.91
CA GLN A 26 5.08 -10.69 -8.22
C GLN A 26 4.48 -9.28 -8.36
N ILE A 27 3.22 -9.07 -7.95
CA ILE A 27 2.60 -7.74 -8.03
C ILE A 27 3.34 -6.75 -7.12
N ARG A 28 3.63 -7.16 -5.89
CA ARG A 28 4.26 -6.32 -4.84
C ARG A 28 5.61 -5.80 -5.30
N VAL A 29 6.47 -6.71 -5.77
CA VAL A 29 7.82 -6.39 -6.27
C VAL A 29 7.75 -5.51 -7.52
N HIS A 30 6.82 -5.80 -8.45
CA HIS A 30 6.68 -4.99 -9.65
C HIS A 30 6.22 -3.56 -9.34
N MET A 31 5.30 -3.39 -8.39
CA MET A 31 4.80 -2.08 -7.97
C MET A 31 5.89 -1.26 -7.27
N GLN A 32 6.71 -1.90 -6.42
CA GLN A 32 7.88 -1.27 -5.82
C GLN A 32 8.90 -0.82 -6.88
N PHE A 33 9.23 -1.68 -7.85
CA PHE A 33 10.14 -1.34 -8.95
C PHE A 33 9.67 -0.13 -9.77
N LEU A 34 8.34 0.05 -9.89
CA LEU A 34 7.74 1.20 -10.56
C LEU A 34 7.68 2.46 -9.69
N LYS A 35 8.30 2.47 -8.50
CA LYS A 35 8.23 3.54 -7.49
C LYS A 35 6.78 3.85 -7.05
N ALA A 36 5.90 2.85 -7.13
CA ALA A 36 4.50 2.96 -6.74
C ALA A 36 4.14 1.80 -5.80
N PRO A 37 4.75 1.71 -4.61
CA PRO A 37 4.49 0.61 -3.68
C PRO A 37 3.03 0.55 -3.23
N MET A 38 2.56 -0.63 -2.85
CA MET A 38 1.19 -0.82 -2.38
C MET A 38 1.01 -0.30 -0.96
N VAL A 39 -0.16 0.28 -0.68
CA VAL A 39 -0.55 0.71 0.68
C VAL A 39 -0.65 -0.50 1.61
N GLY A 40 -0.14 -0.35 2.84
CA GLY A 40 -0.17 -1.37 3.89
C GLY A 40 0.72 -2.60 3.62
N ASP A 41 1.65 -2.51 2.67
CA ASP A 41 2.65 -3.54 2.43
C ASP A 41 3.80 -3.41 3.44
N LEU A 42 3.94 -4.37 4.36
CA LEU A 42 4.97 -4.33 5.40
C LEU A 42 6.39 -4.69 4.92
N LEU A 43 6.54 -5.35 3.75
CA LEU A 43 7.85 -5.84 3.28
C LEU A 43 8.41 -5.00 2.14
N TYR A 44 7.56 -4.65 1.17
CA TYR A 44 7.92 -3.85 0.00
C TYR A 44 7.24 -2.49 0.00
N GLY A 45 6.33 -2.25 0.95
CA GLY A 45 5.80 -0.92 1.17
C GLY A 45 6.86 -0.08 1.82
N ILE A 46 6.84 1.18 1.45
CA ILE A 46 7.88 2.10 1.82
C ILE A 46 7.25 2.99 2.89
N GLY A 47 7.53 2.64 4.16
CA GLY A 47 6.90 3.22 5.35
C GLY A 47 6.99 4.74 5.46
N ASN A 48 7.86 5.36 4.65
CA ASN A 48 8.17 6.80 4.70
C ASN A 48 8.01 7.52 3.34
N ILE A 49 7.55 6.85 2.28
CA ILE A 49 7.41 7.46 0.93
C ILE A 49 6.06 8.13 0.71
N ILE A 50 5.07 7.75 1.49
CA ILE A 50 3.73 8.31 1.42
C ILE A 50 3.90 9.78 1.81
N PRO A 51 3.72 10.75 0.90
CA PRO A 51 3.98 12.15 1.20
C PRO A 51 2.89 12.64 2.15
N HIS A 52 3.08 12.41 3.45
CA HIS A 52 2.12 12.73 4.50
C HIS A 52 1.79 14.22 4.52
N LYS A 53 2.74 15.06 4.08
CA LYS A 53 2.60 16.52 3.93
C LYS A 53 1.59 16.92 2.84
N LEU A 54 1.29 16.05 1.88
CA LEU A 54 0.33 16.29 0.79
C LEU A 54 -1.07 15.69 1.09
N MET A 55 -1.27 15.07 2.25
CA MET A 55 -2.50 14.36 2.59
C MET A 55 -3.32 15.10 3.65
N THR A 56 -4.64 14.94 3.57
CA THR A 56 -5.52 15.37 4.66
C THR A 56 -5.31 14.46 5.89
N PRO A 57 -5.55 14.97 7.12
CA PRO A 57 -5.45 14.17 8.34
C PRO A 57 -6.24 12.86 8.29
N GLU A 58 -7.43 12.89 7.67
CA GLU A 58 -8.34 11.75 7.55
C GLU A 58 -7.77 10.66 6.62
N LEU A 59 -7.16 11.07 5.49
CA LEU A 59 -6.52 10.13 4.57
C LEU A 59 -5.28 9.50 5.20
N ARG A 60 -4.51 10.29 5.94
CA ARG A 60 -3.36 9.79 6.70
C ARG A 60 -3.80 8.73 7.71
N GLU A 61 -4.85 9.01 8.48
CA GLU A 61 -5.38 8.07 9.46
C GLU A 61 -5.86 6.77 8.80
N ALA A 62 -6.61 6.86 7.69
CA ALA A 62 -7.08 5.70 6.94
C ALA A 62 -5.92 4.82 6.42
N ILE A 63 -4.86 5.45 5.91
CA ILE A 63 -3.67 4.75 5.43
C ILE A 63 -2.90 4.09 6.57
N THR A 64 -2.68 4.80 7.68
CA THR A 64 -1.95 4.30 8.86
C THR A 64 -2.68 3.11 9.51
N HIS A 65 -4.01 3.12 9.53
CA HIS A 65 -4.82 2.01 10.05
C HIS A 65 -4.90 0.80 9.10
N PHE A 66 -4.51 0.96 7.83
CA PHE A 66 -4.58 -0.11 6.84
C PHE A 66 -3.38 -1.07 6.96
N LYS A 67 -3.44 -2.02 7.90
CA LYS A 67 -2.33 -2.93 8.27
C LYS A 67 -2.14 -4.15 7.37
N ARG A 68 -2.70 -4.16 6.15
CA ARG A 68 -2.52 -5.27 5.19
C ARG A 68 -2.24 -4.74 3.79
N GLN A 69 -1.77 -5.60 2.90
CA GLN A 69 -1.54 -5.21 1.52
C GLN A 69 -2.86 -4.79 0.85
N ALA A 70 -2.89 -3.63 0.21
CA ALA A 70 -4.00 -3.14 -0.61
C ALA A 70 -4.08 -3.91 -1.95
N LEU A 71 -4.17 -5.23 -1.85
CA LEU A 71 -4.23 -6.17 -2.96
C LEU A 71 -5.45 -7.07 -2.78
N HIS A 72 -6.24 -7.21 -3.84
CA HIS A 72 -7.46 -8.00 -3.79
C HIS A 72 -7.74 -8.72 -5.10
N ALA A 73 -7.90 -10.04 -5.00
CA ALA A 73 -8.22 -10.90 -6.13
C ALA A 73 -9.73 -10.85 -6.40
N ILE A 74 -10.16 -9.87 -7.20
CA ILE A 74 -11.59 -9.65 -7.46
C ILE A 74 -12.22 -10.70 -8.37
N LYS A 75 -11.43 -11.31 -9.26
CA LYS A 75 -11.91 -12.18 -10.33
C LYS A 75 -10.92 -13.32 -10.59
N LEU A 76 -11.45 -14.53 -10.72
CA LEU A 76 -10.70 -15.73 -11.08
C LEU A 76 -11.43 -16.44 -12.22
N GLY A 77 -10.73 -16.71 -13.32
CA GLY A 77 -11.22 -17.50 -14.44
C GLY A 77 -10.31 -18.69 -14.71
N LEU A 78 -10.89 -19.88 -14.92
CA LEU A 78 -10.17 -21.08 -15.33
C LEU A 78 -11.05 -22.02 -16.14
N ILE A 79 -10.41 -22.92 -16.88
CA ILE A 79 -11.09 -24.03 -17.54
C ILE A 79 -11.25 -25.14 -16.52
N HIS A 80 -12.50 -25.56 -16.27
CA HIS A 80 -12.75 -26.58 -15.26
C HIS A 80 -12.12 -27.93 -15.67
N PRO A 81 -11.31 -28.56 -14.81
CA PRO A 81 -10.48 -29.70 -15.21
C PRO A 81 -11.27 -30.97 -15.55
N LYS A 82 -12.55 -31.07 -15.13
CA LYS A 82 -13.41 -32.23 -15.44
C LYS A 82 -14.37 -31.97 -16.59
N THR A 83 -14.91 -30.76 -16.71
CA THR A 83 -15.95 -30.44 -17.70
C THR A 83 -15.38 -29.73 -18.93
N ASN A 84 -14.15 -29.23 -18.87
CA ASN A 84 -13.51 -28.39 -19.89
C ASN A 84 -14.31 -27.12 -20.26
N GLU A 85 -15.21 -26.71 -19.39
CA GLU A 85 -16.01 -25.50 -19.57
C GLU A 85 -15.30 -24.30 -18.93
N PRO A 86 -15.39 -23.11 -19.54
CA PRO A 86 -14.89 -21.90 -18.93
C PRO A 86 -15.73 -21.55 -17.71
N MET A 87 -15.07 -21.39 -16.56
CA MET A 87 -15.69 -20.95 -15.32
C MET A 87 -15.06 -19.66 -14.84
N GLU A 88 -15.89 -18.80 -14.25
CA GLU A 88 -15.48 -17.52 -13.70
C GLU A 88 -16.17 -17.28 -12.37
N TRP A 89 -15.40 -16.77 -11.40
CA TRP A 89 -15.90 -16.31 -10.12
C TRP A 89 -15.46 -14.86 -9.91
N GLN A 90 -16.35 -14.08 -9.31
CA GLN A 90 -16.11 -12.70 -8.93
C GLN A 90 -16.59 -12.48 -7.50
N ILE A 91 -15.83 -11.69 -6.76
CA ILE A 91 -16.20 -11.21 -5.43
C ILE A 91 -16.25 -9.69 -5.43
N GLU A 92 -16.97 -9.12 -4.46
CA GLU A 92 -16.96 -7.68 -4.24
C GLU A 92 -15.69 -7.24 -3.52
N LEU A 93 -15.36 -5.96 -3.66
CA LEU A 93 -14.22 -5.35 -2.98
C LEU A 93 -14.44 -5.40 -1.46
N ALA A 94 -13.42 -5.85 -0.73
CA ALA A 94 -13.47 -5.87 0.73
C ALA A 94 -13.73 -4.48 1.32
N ASP A 95 -14.47 -4.45 2.43
CA ASP A 95 -15.01 -3.24 3.07
C ASP A 95 -13.91 -2.23 3.41
N ASP A 96 -12.81 -2.71 3.97
CA ASP A 96 -11.63 -1.91 4.31
C ASP A 96 -11.00 -1.19 3.09
N MET A 97 -10.95 -1.81 1.91
CA MET A 97 -10.49 -1.13 0.70
C MET A 97 -11.53 -0.17 0.14
N ARG A 98 -12.82 -0.44 0.34
CA ARG A 98 -13.87 0.50 -0.05
C ARG A 98 -13.73 1.79 0.76
N GLU A 99 -13.59 1.65 2.08
CA GLU A 99 -13.32 2.76 3.00
C GLU A 99 -12.04 3.51 2.62
N LEU A 100 -10.96 2.80 2.30
CA LEU A 100 -9.71 3.41 1.85
C LEU A 100 -9.88 4.20 0.54
N LEU A 101 -10.59 3.65 -0.45
CA LEU A 101 -10.86 4.33 -1.72
C LEU A 101 -11.75 5.56 -1.53
N ASP A 102 -12.74 5.48 -0.64
CA ASP A 102 -13.63 6.60 -0.36
C ASP A 102 -12.88 7.74 0.35
N ALA A 103 -11.97 7.41 1.27
CA ALA A 103 -11.06 8.39 1.86
C ALA A 103 -10.13 9.04 0.81
N MET A 104 -9.62 8.26 -0.15
CA MET A 104 -8.79 8.79 -1.25
C MET A 104 -9.57 9.69 -2.22
N ARG A 105 -10.85 9.39 -2.47
CA ARG A 105 -11.73 10.21 -3.34
C ARG A 105 -12.14 11.53 -2.70
N ALA A 106 -12.21 11.58 -1.37
CA ALA A 106 -12.58 12.78 -0.64
C ALA A 106 -11.52 13.89 -0.75
N VAL A 107 -10.28 13.54 -1.14
CA VAL A 107 -9.18 14.48 -1.34
C VAL A 107 -9.14 14.90 -2.80
N GLU A 108 -9.38 16.19 -3.08
CA GLU A 108 -9.18 16.74 -4.42
C GLU A 108 -7.70 16.68 -4.78
N ALA A 109 -7.39 16.19 -5.99
CA ALA A 109 -6.03 16.20 -6.50
C ALA A 109 -5.56 17.65 -6.67
N PRO A 110 -4.38 18.04 -6.17
CA PRO A 110 -3.85 19.37 -6.42
C PRO A 110 -3.69 19.60 -7.93
N GLU A 111 -4.04 20.80 -8.42
CA GLU A 111 -3.98 21.15 -9.84
C GLU A 111 -2.55 21.02 -10.44
N GLU A 112 -1.52 21.09 -9.61
CA GLU A 112 -0.13 20.90 -9.99
C GLU A 112 0.46 19.62 -9.37
N VAL A 113 0.80 18.65 -10.22
CA VAL A 113 1.59 17.48 -9.84
C VAL A 113 3.06 17.90 -9.86
N LEU A 114 3.59 18.34 -8.71
CA LEU A 114 5.03 18.50 -8.56
C LEU A 114 5.68 17.12 -8.57
N PRO A 115 6.79 16.91 -9.29
CA PRO A 115 7.55 15.68 -9.19
C PRO A 115 8.07 15.55 -7.75
N TYR A 116 7.45 14.67 -6.96
CA TYR A 116 7.95 14.29 -5.64
C TYR A 116 9.17 13.40 -5.86
N ASP A 117 10.34 13.88 -5.47
CA ASP A 117 11.56 13.09 -5.51
C ASP A 117 11.53 12.14 -4.32
N PHE A 118 11.38 10.85 -4.59
CA PHE A 118 11.27 9.82 -3.57
C PHE A 118 12.61 9.51 -2.89
N ASN A 119 13.67 10.31 -3.04
CA ASN A 119 14.98 10.11 -2.36
C ASN A 119 15.36 8.64 -2.19
N VAL A 120 15.50 7.93 -3.32
CA VAL A 120 15.82 6.50 -3.38
C VAL A 120 17.30 6.27 -3.68
N ASP A 121 17.90 5.25 -3.07
CA ASP A 121 19.26 4.81 -3.32
C ASP A 121 19.43 4.14 -4.70
N GLU A 122 20.64 3.69 -4.98
CA GLU A 122 21.01 3.03 -6.23
C GLU A 122 20.24 1.72 -6.47
N ASP A 123 19.75 1.08 -5.40
CA ASP A 123 18.92 -0.13 -5.43
C ASP A 123 17.41 0.18 -5.48
N GLY A 124 17.03 1.47 -5.46
CA GLY A 124 15.64 1.91 -5.46
C GLY A 124 14.96 1.84 -4.09
N LEU A 125 15.72 1.66 -3.01
CA LEU A 125 15.24 1.73 -1.63
C LEU A 125 15.20 3.18 -1.16
N TYR A 126 14.15 3.54 -0.45
CA TYR A 126 14.01 4.88 0.12
C TYR A 126 15.03 5.14 1.22
N ILE A 127 15.76 6.25 1.13
CA ILE A 127 16.81 6.61 2.10
C ILE A 127 16.27 7.49 3.24
N GLY A 128 15.07 8.07 3.09
CA GLY A 128 14.64 9.18 3.94
C GLY A 128 14.68 10.49 3.18
N ASP A 129 13.79 11.42 3.52
CA ASP A 129 14.04 12.83 3.26
C ASP A 129 15.08 13.28 4.26
N ASP A 130 16.16 13.92 3.79
CA ASP A 130 17.24 14.44 4.64
C ASP A 130 16.65 15.29 5.77
N GLU A 131 16.84 14.81 7.01
CA GLU A 131 16.75 15.49 8.30
C GLU A 131 15.68 16.60 8.46
N ASP A 132 14.41 16.29 8.75
CA ASP A 132 13.47 17.21 9.46
C ASP A 132 12.07 16.59 9.76
N ASP A 133 11.97 15.32 10.19
CA ASP A 133 10.67 14.77 10.66
C ASP A 133 10.78 13.64 11.71
N PHE A 134 11.69 13.79 12.68
CA PHE A 134 11.68 12.97 13.90
C PHE A 134 11.26 13.81 15.10
N ASP A 135 9.96 14.07 15.20
CA ASP A 135 9.27 14.35 16.47
C ASP A 135 8.08 13.38 16.59
N LEU A 136 8.37 12.09 16.49
CA LEU A 136 7.57 11.09 17.19
C LEU A 136 8.10 11.08 18.62
N ALA A 137 7.50 11.92 19.45
CA ALA A 137 7.69 11.85 20.90
C ALA A 137 7.40 10.42 21.37
N ASP A 138 8.32 9.91 22.18
CA ASP A 138 8.24 8.68 22.96
C ASP A 138 6.82 8.38 23.44
N ASP A 139 6.28 7.23 23.02
CA ASP A 139 5.17 6.53 23.69
C ASP A 139 5.49 5.02 23.76
N ASP A 140 6.77 4.68 23.95
CA ASP A 140 7.20 3.36 24.43
C ASP A 140 7.26 3.38 25.98
N ASP A 141 6.10 3.55 26.61
CA ASP A 141 5.90 3.21 28.03
C ASP A 141 5.60 1.70 28.11
N PHE A 142 6.63 0.89 27.84
CA PHE A 142 6.65 -0.54 28.16
C PHE A 142 7.26 -0.65 29.56
N GLU A 143 6.42 -0.60 30.60
CA GLU A 143 6.82 -0.91 31.97
C GLU A 143 7.27 -2.38 32.05
N ASP A 144 8.59 -2.62 31.99
CA ASP A 144 9.23 -3.86 32.42
C ASP A 144 9.16 -3.94 33.97
N GLU A 145 8.01 -4.33 34.49
CA GLU A 145 7.89 -4.81 35.87
C GLU A 145 8.10 -6.32 35.85
N ASP A 146 9.33 -6.80 36.14
CA ASP A 146 9.49 -8.02 36.93
C ASP A 146 10.94 -8.40 37.32
N LEU A 147 11.07 -8.75 38.60
CA LEU A 147 11.97 -9.76 39.21
C LEU A 147 13.41 -9.38 39.60
N LEU A 148 13.55 -8.86 40.84
CA LEU A 148 14.66 -9.25 41.74
C LEU A 148 14.16 -9.41 43.18
N GLU A 149 13.68 -10.61 43.51
CA GLU A 149 13.80 -11.15 44.87
C GLU A 149 14.35 -12.57 44.75
N ASP A 150 15.55 -12.77 45.27
CA ASP A 150 15.95 -14.02 45.91
C ASP A 150 17.01 -13.68 46.97
N GLU A 151 16.71 -14.03 48.22
CA GLU A 151 17.55 -13.95 49.43
C GLU A 151 18.78 -14.86 49.40
#